data_AF-A0A929PWG9-F1
#
_entry.id   AF-A0A929PWG9-F1
#
_cell.length_a   1.000
_cell.length_b   1.000
_cell.length_c   1.000
_cell.angle_alpha   90.00
_cell.angle_beta   90.00
_cell.angle_gamma   90.00
#
_symmetry.space_group_name_H-M   'P 1'
#
loop_
_entity.id
_entity.type
_entity.pdbx_description
1 polymer ?
#
loop_
_entity_poly.entity_id
_entity_poly.type
_entity_poly.pdbx_seq_one_letter_code
_entity_poly.pdbx_strand_id
1 'polypeptide(L)'
;MDKRIITLCYRKIIRADATSAWDKMVHEDSFMEFRIQAQNFSAGTNYTSYAELLRHAPDAQQLPARVAPAVTGYVQQLGGVIPDILNTLGRRFLKISSFQFEIINSDIDDAAKHVVAINFFSELLVWHDTVNNYLLVSALNAVAEDGVVNTELFQLQPYLAIQTLKEI
;
A
#
# COMPACT_ATOMS: atom_id res chain seq x y z
N MET A 1 -8.53 -20.18 -24.65
CA MET A 1 -7.81 -19.00 -24.16
C MET A 1 -7.49 -19.26 -22.73
N ASP A 2 -6.20 -19.26 -22.41
CA ASP A 2 -5.72 -19.63 -21.07
C ASP A 2 -6.16 -18.55 -20.08
N LYS A 3 -6.74 -18.97 -18.96
CA LYS A 3 -7.30 -18.06 -17.98
C LYS A 3 -6.16 -17.55 -17.10
N ARG A 4 -5.91 -16.25 -17.17
CA ARG A 4 -4.87 -15.58 -16.36
C ARG A 4 -5.49 -15.06 -15.07
N ILE A 5 -5.01 -15.54 -13.93
CA ILE A 5 -5.36 -15.03 -12.60
C ILE A 5 -4.22 -14.17 -12.10
N ILE A 6 -4.52 -12.95 -11.65
CA ILE A 6 -3.53 -12.00 -11.13
C ILE A 6 -3.91 -11.49 -9.74
N THR A 7 -2.91 -11.01 -9.01
CA THR A 7 -3.11 -10.03 -7.93
C THR A 7 -2.39 -8.74 -8.28
N LEU A 8 -2.91 -7.62 -7.78
CA LEU A 8 -2.30 -6.31 -7.95
C LEU A 8 -1.70 -5.85 -6.62
N CYS A 9 -0.59 -5.13 -6.68
CA CYS A 9 -0.03 -4.38 -5.57
C CYS A 9 -0.08 -2.89 -5.92
N TYR A 10 -0.70 -2.08 -5.07
CA TYR A 10 -0.65 -0.62 -5.16
C TYR A 10 0.13 -0.07 -3.97
N ARG A 11 1.23 0.64 -4.25
CA ARG A 11 2.06 1.28 -3.23
C ARG A 11 1.69 2.75 -3.09
N LYS A 12 1.00 3.10 -2.01
CA LYS A 12 0.72 4.49 -1.64
C LYS A 12 1.87 5.04 -0.80
N ILE A 13 2.56 6.04 -1.33
CA ILE A 13 3.64 6.75 -0.62
C ILE A 13 3.05 7.98 0.07
N ILE A 14 3.36 8.14 1.35
CA ILE A 14 2.83 9.21 2.20
C ILE A 14 4.01 9.99 2.78
N ARG A 15 3.91 11.32 2.70
CA ARG A 15 4.96 12.29 3.03
C ARG A 15 4.35 13.52 3.69
N ALA A 16 5.18 14.38 4.25
CA ALA A 16 4.75 15.59 4.92
C ALA A 16 4.01 16.61 4.02
N ASP A 17 4.20 16.53 2.70
CA ASP A 17 3.50 17.37 1.70
C ASP A 17 2.14 16.79 1.26
N ALA A 18 1.67 15.72 1.90
CA ALA A 18 0.38 15.13 1.58
C ALA A 18 -0.77 16.13 1.77
N THR A 19 -1.68 16.16 0.81
CA THR A 19 -2.82 17.09 0.81
C THR A 19 -4.09 16.46 1.35
N SER A 20 -4.26 15.15 1.16
CA SER A 20 -5.38 14.34 1.64
C SER A 20 -5.41 14.31 3.17
N ALA A 21 -6.60 14.48 3.77
CA ALA A 21 -6.76 14.41 5.23
C ALA A 21 -6.36 13.03 5.78
N TRP A 22 -6.72 11.96 5.07
CA TRP A 22 -6.36 10.60 5.45
C TRP A 22 -4.84 10.41 5.44
N ASP A 23 -4.16 10.89 4.40
CA ASP A 23 -2.71 10.76 4.26
C ASP A 23 -1.98 11.53 5.37
N LYS A 24 -2.47 12.72 5.74
CA LYS A 24 -1.91 13.52 6.85
C LYS A 24 -2.03 12.80 8.20
N MET A 25 -3.20 12.23 8.49
CA MET A 25 -3.41 11.51 9.74
C MET A 25 -2.53 10.26 9.82
N VAL A 26 -2.41 9.51 8.72
CA VAL A 26 -1.49 8.36 8.65
C VAL A 26 -0.05 8.81 8.89
N HIS A 27 0.39 9.89 8.25
CA HIS A 27 1.74 10.45 8.39
C HIS A 27 2.05 10.84 9.84
N GLU A 28 1.15 11.59 10.46
CA GLU A 28 1.32 12.12 11.81
C GLU A 28 1.42 11.00 12.85
N ASP A 29 0.48 10.04 12.81
CA ASP A 29 0.46 8.94 13.77
C ASP A 29 1.59 7.95 13.55
N SER A 30 1.94 7.64 12.29
CA SER A 30 3.08 6.78 12.00
C SER A 30 4.40 7.44 12.40
N PHE A 31 4.51 8.77 12.30
CA PHE A 31 5.68 9.51 12.75
C PHE A 31 5.81 9.48 14.28
N MET A 32 4.72 9.74 15.00
CA MET A 32 4.71 9.69 16.46
C MET A 32 5.12 8.31 16.97
N GLU A 33 4.53 7.25 16.40
CA GLU A 33 4.87 5.87 16.77
C GLU A 33 6.32 5.54 16.40
N PHE A 34 6.79 5.94 15.21
CA PHE A 34 8.20 5.79 14.83
C PHE A 34 9.11 6.42 15.86
N ARG A 35 8.83 7.66 16.28
CA ARG A 35 9.65 8.40 17.24
C ARG A 35 9.76 7.66 18.57
N ILE A 36 8.65 7.14 19.09
CA ILE A 36 8.62 6.36 20.33
C ILE A 36 9.43 5.06 20.18
N GLN A 37 9.21 4.31 19.11
CA GLN A 37 9.86 3.01 18.91
C GLN A 37 11.36 3.17 18.60
N ALA A 38 11.75 4.18 17.83
CA ALA A 38 13.12 4.46 17.41
C ALA A 38 14.02 4.87 18.58
N GLN A 39 13.48 5.51 19.61
CA GLN A 39 14.21 5.87 20.84
C GLN A 39 14.84 4.66 21.54
N ASN A 40 14.24 3.47 21.43
CA ASN A 40 14.79 2.24 21.99
C ASN A 40 16.10 1.81 21.30
N PHE A 41 16.34 2.27 20.07
CA PHE A 41 17.52 1.94 19.27
C PHE A 41 18.55 3.08 19.24
N SER A 42 18.14 4.32 19.51
CA SER A 42 19.04 5.46 19.59
C SER A 42 19.58 5.72 21.01
N ALA A 43 19.08 5.02 22.03
CA ALA A 43 19.48 5.22 23.42
C ALA A 43 21.01 5.15 23.62
N GLY A 44 21.59 6.23 24.16
CA GLY A 44 23.04 6.34 24.37
C GLY A 44 23.86 6.64 23.11
N THR A 45 23.20 6.99 22.01
CA THR A 45 23.83 7.34 20.73
C THR A 45 23.32 8.70 20.22
N ASN A 46 23.92 9.21 19.15
CA ASN A 46 23.45 10.40 18.43
C ASN A 46 22.73 10.03 17.12
N TYR A 47 22.34 8.77 16.93
CA TYR A 47 21.68 8.32 15.70
C TYR A 47 20.20 8.72 15.71
N THR A 48 19.79 9.52 14.74
CA THR A 48 18.40 9.98 14.65
C THR A 48 17.71 9.50 13.38
N SER A 49 18.46 9.28 12.31
CA SER A 49 17.89 8.84 11.04
C SER A 49 17.62 7.34 11.03
N TYR A 50 16.55 6.93 10.36
CA TYR A 50 16.21 5.51 10.20
C TYR A 50 17.36 4.72 9.54
N ALA A 51 18.07 5.32 8.58
CA ALA A 51 19.21 4.71 7.92
C ALA A 51 20.40 4.45 8.87
N GLU A 52 20.69 5.39 9.79
CA GLU A 52 21.71 5.18 10.82
C GLU A 52 21.31 4.09 11.81
N LEU A 53 20.05 4.09 12.26
CA LEU A 53 19.53 3.05 13.14
C LEU A 53 19.66 1.67 12.49
N LEU A 54 19.28 1.52 11.22
CA LEU A 54 19.45 0.25 10.49
C LEU A 54 20.91 -0.18 10.34
N ARG A 55 21.83 0.78 10.19
CA ARG A 55 23.26 0.50 10.02
C ARG A 55 23.93 0.07 11.33
N HIS A 56 23.54 0.67 12.45
CA HIS A 56 24.24 0.54 13.72
C HIS A 56 23.51 -0.32 14.77
N ALA A 57 22.20 -0.54 14.59
CA ALA A 57 21.38 -1.41 15.42
C ALA A 57 20.59 -2.37 14.53
N PRO A 58 21.09 -3.59 14.25
CA PRO A 58 20.43 -4.55 13.35
C PRO A 58 18.96 -4.82 13.72
N ASP A 59 18.65 -4.82 15.01
CA ASP A 59 17.30 -5.00 15.53
C ASP A 59 16.33 -3.87 15.12
N ALA A 60 16.82 -2.73 14.63
CA ALA A 60 15.99 -1.65 14.10
C ALA A 60 15.23 -2.05 12.81
N GLN A 61 15.59 -3.16 12.16
CA GLN A 61 14.84 -3.73 11.04
C GLN A 61 13.39 -4.07 11.40
N GLN A 62 13.09 -4.26 12.69
CA GLN A 62 11.73 -4.53 13.16
C GLN A 62 10.87 -3.26 13.29
N LEU A 63 11.43 -2.05 13.13
CA LEU A 63 10.70 -0.79 13.29
C LEU A 63 9.43 -0.69 12.43
N PRO A 64 9.41 -1.06 11.13
CA PRO A 64 8.18 -1.04 10.35
C PRO A 64 7.06 -1.89 10.98
N ALA A 65 7.39 -3.08 11.50
CA ALA A 65 6.42 -3.95 12.16
C ALA A 65 5.90 -3.37 13.48
N ARG A 66 6.75 -2.61 14.21
CA ARG A 66 6.36 -1.91 15.44
C ARG A 66 5.49 -0.68 15.18
N VAL A 67 5.68 0.00 14.05
CA VAL A 67 4.91 1.19 13.67
C VAL A 67 3.59 0.86 12.97
N ALA A 68 3.52 -0.27 12.26
CA ALA A 68 2.32 -0.70 11.52
C ALA A 68 0.99 -0.68 12.31
N PRO A 69 0.94 -1.00 13.62
CA PRO A 69 -0.29 -0.90 14.41
C PRO A 69 -0.92 0.50 14.41
N ALA A 70 -0.11 1.58 14.41
CA ALA A 70 -0.60 2.96 14.37
C ALA A 70 -1.36 3.28 13.06
N VAL A 71 -1.08 2.53 11.98
CA VAL A 71 -1.67 2.76 10.66
C VAL A 71 -2.88 1.85 10.38
N THR A 72 -3.03 0.77 11.15
CA THR A 72 -4.02 -0.29 10.87
C THR A 72 -5.45 0.25 10.90
N GLY A 73 -5.79 1.12 11.86
CA GLY A 73 -7.12 1.73 11.95
C GLY A 73 -7.48 2.56 10.71
N TYR A 74 -6.51 3.28 10.14
CA TYR A 74 -6.71 4.06 8.91
C TYR A 74 -6.96 3.19 7.70
N VAL A 75 -6.29 2.04 7.59
CA VAL A 75 -6.55 1.08 6.52
C VAL A 75 -7.97 0.51 6.63
N GLN A 76 -8.45 0.23 7.85
CA GLN A 76 -9.83 -0.23 8.06
C GLN A 76 -10.88 0.79 7.63
N GLN A 77 -10.62 2.10 7.82
CA GLN A 77 -11.51 3.17 7.38
C GLN A 77 -11.72 3.22 5.85
N LEU A 78 -10.83 2.60 5.06
CA LEU A 78 -10.98 2.49 3.60
C LEU A 78 -12.10 1.52 3.19
N GLY A 79 -12.70 0.78 4.13
CA GLY A 79 -13.83 -0.10 3.85
C GLY A 79 -13.47 -1.30 2.97
N GLY A 80 -12.22 -1.74 3.01
CA GLY A 80 -11.73 -2.89 2.24
C GLY A 80 -11.49 -2.63 0.76
N VAL A 81 -11.36 -1.37 0.34
CA VAL A 81 -11.13 -0.99 -1.06
C VAL A 81 -9.83 -0.19 -1.19
N ILE A 82 -8.98 -0.54 -2.17
CA ILE A 82 -7.72 0.14 -2.44
C ILE A 82 -7.99 1.61 -2.80
N PRO A 83 -7.31 2.58 -2.17
CA PRO A 83 -7.49 4.00 -2.46
C PRO A 83 -6.85 4.36 -3.80
N ASP A 84 -7.24 5.51 -4.37
CA ASP A 84 -6.60 6.13 -5.55
C ASP A 84 -6.68 5.34 -6.87
N ILE A 85 -7.14 4.08 -6.84
CA ILE A 85 -7.43 3.27 -8.03
C ILE A 85 -8.92 3.38 -8.39
N LEU A 86 -9.20 4.01 -9.53
CA LEU A 86 -10.55 4.13 -10.07
C LEU A 86 -10.65 3.38 -11.40
N ASN A 87 -11.83 2.81 -11.67
CA ASN A 87 -12.17 2.37 -13.01
C ASN A 87 -12.44 3.59 -13.91
N THR A 88 -12.65 3.33 -15.21
CA THR A 88 -12.98 4.36 -16.21
C THR A 88 -14.29 5.11 -15.95
N LEU A 89 -15.14 4.63 -15.03
CA LEU A 89 -16.36 5.30 -14.56
C LEU A 89 -16.13 6.15 -13.29
N GLY A 90 -14.90 6.26 -12.80
CA GLY A 90 -14.56 7.00 -11.58
C GLY A 90 -14.95 6.29 -10.28
N ARG A 91 -15.22 4.98 -10.32
CA ARG A 91 -15.62 4.18 -9.15
C ARG A 91 -14.44 3.39 -8.60
N ARG A 92 -14.37 3.28 -7.27
CA ARG A 92 -13.45 2.35 -6.60
C ARG A 92 -14.02 0.93 -6.73
N PHE A 93 -13.18 -0.02 -7.13
CA PHE A 93 -13.61 -1.39 -7.40
C PHE A 93 -12.63 -2.44 -6.83
N LEU A 94 -11.38 -2.05 -6.61
CA LEU A 94 -10.31 -2.98 -6.29
C LEU A 94 -10.28 -3.30 -4.80
N LYS A 95 -10.69 -4.51 -4.42
CA LYS A 95 -10.77 -4.95 -3.03
C LYS A 95 -9.40 -5.31 -2.45
N ILE A 96 -9.19 -4.96 -1.18
CA ILE A 96 -7.98 -5.28 -0.41
C ILE A 96 -8.08 -6.71 0.13
N SER A 97 -7.07 -7.54 -0.15
CA SER A 97 -6.87 -8.82 0.54
C SER A 97 -6.00 -8.68 1.79
N SER A 98 -4.96 -7.84 1.70
CA SER A 98 -3.99 -7.59 2.76
C SER A 98 -3.23 -6.29 2.48
N PHE A 99 -2.47 -5.81 3.46
CA PHE A 99 -1.57 -4.69 3.28
C PHE A 99 -0.23 -4.93 3.99
N GLN A 100 0.79 -4.18 3.58
CA GLN A 100 2.09 -4.14 4.24
C GLN A 100 2.52 -2.69 4.43
N PHE A 101 2.88 -2.34 5.66
CA PHE A 101 3.44 -1.03 5.99
C PHE A 101 4.97 -1.03 5.85
N GLU A 102 5.51 0.07 5.36
CA GLU A 102 6.94 0.30 5.19
C GLU A 102 7.34 1.70 5.67
N ILE A 103 8.51 1.80 6.29
CA ILE A 103 9.19 3.08 6.50
C ILE A 103 10.20 3.24 5.37
N ILE A 104 10.00 4.23 4.49
CA ILE A 104 10.94 4.53 3.41
C ILE A 104 12.10 5.35 3.97
N ASN A 105 11.77 6.38 4.76
CA ASN A 105 12.73 7.22 5.45
C ASN A 105 12.09 7.83 6.69
N SER A 106 12.90 8.15 7.69
CA SER A 106 12.44 8.89 8.86
C SER A 106 13.63 9.43 9.66
N ASP A 107 13.35 10.37 10.54
CA ASP A 107 14.31 10.98 11.46
C ASP A 107 13.58 11.28 12.76
N ILE A 108 14.13 10.88 13.92
CA ILE A 108 13.48 11.06 15.24
C ILE A 108 13.13 12.53 15.51
N ASP A 109 13.93 13.45 14.99
CA ASP A 109 13.85 14.88 15.30
C ASP A 109 13.19 15.71 14.18
N ASP A 110 12.84 15.09 13.05
CA ASP A 110 12.34 15.81 11.87
C ASP A 110 11.21 15.05 11.16
N ALA A 111 9.98 15.45 11.46
CA ALA A 111 8.77 14.90 10.84
C ALA A 111 8.72 15.12 9.32
N ALA A 112 9.39 16.15 8.78
CA ALA A 112 9.39 16.41 7.34
C ALA A 112 10.16 15.34 6.57
N LYS A 113 11.11 14.65 7.22
CA LYS A 113 11.85 13.51 6.65
C LYS A 113 11.08 12.19 6.74
N HIS A 114 9.97 12.16 7.47
CA HIS A 114 9.15 10.96 7.60
C HIS A 114 8.42 10.66 6.29
N VAL A 115 8.76 9.53 5.69
CA VAL A 115 8.20 9.01 4.45
C VAL A 115 7.86 7.55 4.67
N VAL A 116 6.60 7.20 4.50
CA VAL A 116 6.09 5.84 4.66
C VAL A 116 5.42 5.35 3.40
N ALA A 117 5.26 4.03 3.30
CA ALA A 117 4.46 3.41 2.25
C ALA A 117 3.47 2.43 2.85
N ILE A 118 2.31 2.32 2.22
CA ILE A 118 1.39 1.21 2.42
C ILE A 118 1.23 0.50 1.08
N ASN A 119 1.66 -0.75 1.03
CA ASN A 119 1.41 -1.63 -0.11
C ASN A 119 0.06 -2.32 0.12
N PHE A 120 -0.91 -2.04 -0.73
CA PHE A 120 -2.21 -2.71 -0.74
C PHE A 120 -2.18 -3.84 -1.75
N PHE A 121 -2.49 -5.05 -1.30
CA PHE A 121 -2.61 -6.23 -2.17
C PHE A 121 -4.08 -6.48 -2.48
N SER A 122 -4.39 -6.74 -3.74
CA SER A 122 -5.76 -7.00 -4.16
C SER A 122 -6.19 -8.43 -3.91
N GLU A 123 -7.51 -8.64 -3.81
CA GLU A 123 -8.10 -9.96 -4.07
C GLU A 123 -7.74 -10.47 -5.49
N LEU A 124 -7.97 -11.76 -5.72
CA LEU A 124 -7.70 -12.40 -7.01
C LEU A 124 -8.61 -11.85 -8.11
N LEU A 125 -8.01 -11.52 -9.24
CA LEU A 125 -8.68 -11.02 -10.43
C LEU A 125 -8.44 -11.96 -11.61
N VAL A 126 -9.43 -12.03 -12.51
CA VAL A 126 -9.22 -12.55 -13.86
C VAL A 126 -8.70 -11.42 -14.72
N TRP A 127 -7.57 -11.63 -15.39
CA TRP A 127 -7.05 -10.73 -16.41
C TRP A 127 -7.57 -11.18 -17.78
N HIS A 128 -8.52 -10.42 -18.33
CA HIS A 128 -9.11 -10.69 -19.62
C HIS A 128 -8.19 -10.21 -20.74
N ASP A 129 -7.86 -8.92 -20.72
CA ASP A 129 -7.04 -8.31 -21.77
C ASP A 129 -6.36 -7.00 -21.31
N THR A 130 -5.49 -6.47 -22.17
CA THR A 130 -4.84 -5.17 -22.01
C THR A 130 -5.07 -4.32 -23.25
N VAL A 131 -5.62 -3.12 -23.06
CA VAL A 131 -5.85 -2.15 -24.14
C VAL A 131 -4.98 -0.93 -23.87
N ASN A 132 -3.88 -0.78 -24.61
CA ASN A 132 -2.86 0.24 -24.36
C ASN A 132 -2.34 0.15 -22.91
N ASN A 133 -2.55 1.17 -22.08
CA ASN A 133 -2.18 1.16 -20.67
C ASN A 133 -3.36 0.85 -19.74
N TYR A 134 -4.44 0.26 -20.25
CA TYR A 134 -5.58 -0.19 -19.45
C TYR A 134 -5.58 -1.70 -19.28
N LEU A 135 -5.96 -2.16 -18.09
CA LEU A 135 -6.26 -3.56 -17.80
C LEU A 135 -7.77 -3.77 -17.76
N LEU A 136 -8.23 -4.80 -18.46
CA LEU A 136 -9.59 -5.30 -18.35
C LEU A 136 -9.60 -6.50 -17.40
N VAL A 137 -10.27 -6.35 -16.26
CA VAL A 137 -10.31 -7.38 -15.21
C VAL A 137 -11.73 -7.68 -14.75
N SER A 138 -11.92 -8.82 -14.11
CA SER A 138 -13.10 -9.09 -13.28
C SER A 138 -12.67 -9.73 -11.97
N ALA A 139 -13.53 -9.69 -10.95
CA ALA A 139 -13.33 -10.50 -9.76
C ALA A 139 -13.26 -11.99 -10.13
N LEU A 140 -12.41 -12.77 -9.47
CA LEU A 140 -12.29 -14.22 -9.71
C LEU A 140 -13.64 -14.95 -9.54
N ASN A 141 -14.42 -14.52 -8.55
CA ASN A 141 -15.71 -15.10 -8.18
C ASN A 141 -16.91 -14.31 -8.75
N ALA A 142 -16.71 -13.51 -9.80
CA ALA A 142 -17.81 -12.81 -10.46
C ALA A 142 -18.83 -13.84 -11.00
N VAL A 143 -20.09 -13.68 -10.61
CA VAL A 143 -21.19 -14.51 -11.13
C VAL A 143 -21.42 -14.10 -12.58
N ALA A 144 -21.34 -15.08 -13.48
CA ALA A 144 -21.72 -14.88 -14.86
C ALA A 144 -23.23 -15.04 -14.99
N GLU A 145 -23.92 -14.03 -15.49
CA GLU A 145 -25.32 -14.14 -15.90
C GLU A 145 -25.36 -14.43 -17.39
N ASP A 146 -25.89 -15.59 -17.78
CA ASP A 146 -25.93 -16.05 -19.18
C ASP A 146 -24.57 -16.03 -19.90
N GLY A 147 -23.49 -16.28 -19.17
CA GLY A 147 -22.11 -16.25 -19.69
C GLY A 147 -21.51 -14.85 -19.81
N VAL A 148 -22.23 -13.81 -19.37
CA VAL A 148 -21.76 -12.43 -19.32
C VAL A 148 -21.17 -12.14 -17.94
N VAL A 149 -19.95 -11.62 -17.91
CA VAL A 149 -19.24 -11.24 -16.67
C VAL A 149 -19.09 -9.73 -16.61
N ASN A 150 -19.42 -9.14 -15.46
CA ASN A 150 -19.13 -7.74 -15.21
C ASN A 150 -17.63 -7.52 -15.09
N THR A 151 -17.12 -6.54 -15.83
CA THR A 151 -15.70 -6.22 -15.92
C THR A 151 -15.43 -4.80 -15.47
N GLU A 152 -14.18 -4.57 -15.07
CA GLU A 152 -13.64 -3.30 -14.66
C GLU A 152 -12.49 -2.97 -15.60
N LEU A 153 -12.62 -1.85 -16.32
CA LEU A 153 -11.56 -1.29 -17.13
C LEU A 153 -10.92 -0.13 -16.36
N PHE A 154 -9.62 -0.19 -16.13
CA PHE A 154 -8.89 0.82 -15.37
C PHE A 154 -7.48 0.99 -15.91
N GLN A 155 -6.90 2.17 -15.66
CA GLN A 155 -5.59 2.53 -16.19
C GLN A 155 -4.47 2.08 -15.25
N LEU A 156 -3.40 1.51 -15.81
CA LEU A 156 -2.13 1.36 -15.11
C LEU A 156 -1.56 2.73 -14.80
N GLN A 157 -1.27 2.96 -13.53
CA GLN A 157 -0.74 4.21 -13.00
C GLN A 157 0.53 3.95 -12.21
N PRO A 158 1.34 4.98 -11.90
CA PRO A 158 2.54 4.81 -11.09
C PRO A 158 2.26 4.05 -9.79
N TYR A 159 3.20 3.20 -9.40
CA TYR A 159 3.15 2.39 -8.18
C TYR A 159 2.07 1.30 -8.11
N LEU A 160 1.36 1.05 -9.22
CA LEU A 160 0.50 -0.10 -9.38
C LEU A 160 1.21 -1.17 -10.23
N ALA A 161 1.31 -2.38 -9.73
CA ALA A 161 1.97 -3.50 -10.40
C ALA A 161 1.12 -4.77 -10.34
N ILE A 162 1.25 -5.62 -11.36
CA ILE A 162 0.84 -7.03 -11.27
C ILE A 162 1.84 -7.73 -10.35
N GLN A 163 1.37 -8.17 -9.18
CA GLN A 163 2.22 -8.80 -8.16
C GLN A 163 2.38 -10.29 -8.41
N THR A 164 1.32 -10.96 -8.86
CA THR A 164 1.37 -12.39 -9.20
C THR A 164 0.62 -12.65 -10.49
N LEU A 165 1.03 -13.70 -11.21
CA LEU A 165 0.38 -14.22 -12.39
C LEU A 165 0.34 -15.75 -12.29
N LYS A 166 -0.85 -16.32 -12.50
CA LYS A 166 -1.07 -17.76 -12.64
C LYS A 166 -1.84 -18.00 -13.94
N GLU A 167 -1.28 -18.84 -14.80
CA GLU A 167 -1.92 -19.32 -16.03
C GLU A 167 -2.65 -20.63 -15.76
N ILE A 168 -3.85 -20.80 -16.33
CA ILE A 168 -4.72 -21.96 -16.19
C ILE A 168 -5.22 -22.39 -17.55
#